data_AF-A0A421C8H5-F1
#
_entry.id   AF-A0A421C8H5-F1
#
_cell.length_a   1.000
_cell.length_b   1.000
_cell.length_c   1.000
_cell.angle_alpha   90.00
_cell.angle_beta   90.00
_cell.angle_gamma   90.00
#
_symmetry.space_group_name_H-M   'P 1'
#
loop_
_entity.id
_entity.type
_entity.pdbx_description
1 polymer ?
#
loop_
_entity_poly.entity_id
_entity_poly.type
_entity_poly.pdbx_seq_one_letter_code
_entity_poly.pdbx_strand_id
1 'polypeptide(L)'
;MRIKLLSVLILLSIFLFISCCKTTSVLLIKSLPFSEVEVFIDGGGVTTPYLLSVQENEMKEISVEPVHLLDTCSWIEGVDTKAIFLEWSGLVSSSATTVELEIKNGSELIAILDFENRLEYVENFGEEDISRDDLSGWFSAGECIELTAESYEGYSFAGWEVQTEKMLETGLSSTPLIVITMETPVLLRAVYNEEGEI
;
A
#
# COMPACT_ATOMS: atom_id res chain seq x y z
N MET A 1 -38.23 42.91 -72.09
CA MET A 1 -37.44 43.86 -71.27
C MET A 1 -36.98 43.12 -70.04
N ARG A 2 -35.65 43.00 -69.85
CA ARG A 2 -35.00 42.35 -68.70
C ARG A 2 -35.22 43.19 -67.43
N ILE A 3 -35.40 42.55 -66.27
CA ILE A 3 -34.82 42.97 -64.99
C ILE A 3 -34.49 41.69 -64.21
N LYS A 4 -33.31 41.72 -63.58
CA LYS A 4 -32.59 40.65 -62.88
C LYS A 4 -32.75 40.82 -61.35
N LEU A 5 -32.50 39.71 -60.66
CA LEU A 5 -31.79 39.58 -59.38
C LEU A 5 -32.52 39.83 -58.03
N LEU A 6 -32.57 38.76 -57.22
CA LEU A 6 -31.89 38.61 -55.91
C LEU A 6 -32.78 38.40 -54.66
N SER A 7 -32.37 37.37 -53.89
CA SER A 7 -32.75 37.05 -52.50
C SER A 7 -34.14 36.41 -52.34
N VAL A 8 -34.35 35.32 -51.60
CA VAL A 8 -33.66 34.85 -50.40
C VAL A 8 -33.65 33.32 -50.46
N LEU A 9 -32.45 32.75 -50.56
CA LEU A 9 -32.19 31.35 -50.21
C LEU A 9 -32.35 31.29 -48.68
N ILE A 10 -33.56 31.02 -48.18
CA ILE A 10 -33.77 30.80 -46.75
C ILE A 10 -33.04 29.51 -46.42
N LEU A 11 -31.92 29.67 -45.72
CA LEU A 11 -31.04 28.62 -45.24
C LEU A 11 -31.87 27.53 -44.56
N LEU A 12 -32.03 26.40 -45.24
CA LEU A 12 -32.22 25.11 -44.59
C LEU A 12 -30.85 24.67 -44.03
N SER A 13 -30.30 25.43 -43.09
CA SER A 13 -29.07 25.10 -42.36
C SER A 13 -29.33 24.93 -40.85
N ILE A 14 -30.56 24.60 -40.50
CA ILE A 14 -30.94 24.21 -39.14
C ILE A 14 -31.03 22.68 -39.18
N PHE A 15 -29.90 22.01 -38.96
CA PHE A 15 -29.76 20.67 -38.35
C PHE A 15 -28.35 20.15 -38.69
N LEU A 16 -27.36 20.59 -37.89
CA LEU A 16 -26.15 19.83 -37.51
C LEU A 16 -25.23 20.72 -36.66
N PHE A 17 -25.80 21.36 -35.64
CA PHE A 17 -25.05 21.54 -34.40
C PHE A 17 -25.63 20.51 -33.42
N ILE A 18 -25.32 19.23 -33.70
CA ILE A 18 -25.21 18.26 -32.60
C ILE A 18 -24.03 18.82 -31.80
N SER A 19 -24.33 19.68 -30.83
CA SER A 19 -23.41 19.97 -29.76
C SER A 19 -23.06 18.60 -29.20
N CYS A 20 -21.86 18.13 -29.51
CA CYS A 20 -21.28 16.93 -28.92
C CYS A 20 -21.03 17.29 -27.46
N CYS A 21 -22.10 17.38 -26.66
CA CYS A 21 -22.02 17.31 -25.21
C CYS A 21 -21.54 15.91 -24.91
N LYS A 22 -20.22 15.71 -24.97
CA LYS A 22 -19.62 14.47 -24.51
C LYS A 22 -19.94 14.38 -23.03
N THR A 23 -20.68 13.34 -22.66
CA THR A 23 -20.90 12.99 -21.26
C THR A 23 -19.54 12.71 -20.64
N THR A 24 -19.41 13.04 -19.35
CA THR A 24 -18.21 12.71 -18.57
C THR A 24 -18.52 11.48 -17.73
N SER A 25 -17.61 10.51 -17.74
CA SER A 25 -17.61 9.37 -16.84
C SER A 25 -16.60 9.59 -15.72
N VAL A 26 -16.96 9.20 -14.50
CA VAL A 26 -16.03 9.17 -13.36
C VAL A 26 -15.69 7.74 -12.94
N LEU A 27 -14.41 7.52 -12.58
CA LEU A 27 -13.88 6.30 -11.98
C LEU A 27 -13.20 6.65 -10.65
N LEU A 28 -13.57 5.96 -9.57
CA LEU A 28 -12.82 6.03 -8.32
C LEU A 28 -11.80 4.89 -8.26
N ILE A 29 -10.52 5.24 -8.20
CA ILE A 29 -9.42 4.29 -8.07
C ILE A 29 -9.02 4.22 -6.60
N LYS A 30 -8.93 3.03 -6.03
CA LYS A 30 -8.53 2.76 -4.64
C LYS A 30 -7.43 1.71 -4.60
N SER A 31 -6.77 1.60 -3.47
CA SER A 31 -6.00 0.43 -3.07
C SER A 31 -6.52 -0.08 -1.73
N LEU A 32 -6.33 -1.37 -1.48
CA LEU A 32 -6.60 -2.00 -0.18
C LEU A 32 -5.47 -2.99 0.15
N PRO A 33 -5.08 -3.14 1.43
CA PRO A 33 -5.62 -2.41 2.59
C PRO A 33 -5.05 -0.99 2.76
N PHE A 34 -3.99 -0.64 2.02
CA PHE A 34 -3.30 0.65 2.14
C PHE A 34 -3.98 1.76 1.34
N SER A 35 -3.85 3.00 1.79
CA SER A 35 -4.06 4.21 0.99
C SER A 35 -2.72 4.78 0.53
N GLU A 36 -2.75 5.84 -0.28
CA GLU A 36 -1.57 6.57 -0.78
C GLU A 36 -0.64 5.74 -1.68
N VAL A 37 -1.11 4.58 -2.16
CA VAL A 37 -0.39 3.75 -3.13
C VAL A 37 -0.37 4.46 -4.48
N GLU A 38 0.81 4.58 -5.08
CA GLU A 38 1.01 5.18 -6.40
C GLU A 38 0.47 4.26 -7.50
N VAL A 39 -0.33 4.83 -8.39
CA VAL A 39 -0.82 4.19 -9.62
C VAL A 39 -0.56 5.14 -10.79
N PHE A 40 -0.46 4.60 -11.98
CA PHE A 40 -0.18 5.38 -13.18
C PHE A 40 -1.40 5.36 -14.11
N ILE A 41 -1.80 6.54 -14.58
CA ILE A 41 -2.89 6.71 -15.56
C ILE A 41 -2.26 7.29 -16.82
N ASP A 42 -2.27 6.52 -17.91
CA ASP A 42 -1.57 6.85 -19.16
C ASP A 42 -0.10 7.27 -18.92
N GLY A 43 0.57 6.62 -17.94
CA GLY A 43 1.93 6.91 -17.51
C GLY A 43 2.09 8.08 -16.52
N GLY A 44 1.03 8.81 -16.19
CA GLY A 44 1.04 9.86 -15.17
C GLY A 44 0.76 9.30 -13.77
N GLY A 45 1.71 9.45 -12.85
CA GLY A 45 1.58 8.99 -11.46
C GLY A 45 0.57 9.79 -10.65
N VAL A 46 -0.28 9.09 -9.90
CA VAL A 46 -1.23 9.62 -8.92
C VAL A 46 -1.27 8.71 -7.69
N THR A 47 -1.67 9.23 -6.54
CA THR A 47 -1.83 8.42 -5.33
C THR A 47 -3.31 8.10 -5.07
N THR A 48 -3.56 6.90 -4.58
CA THR A 48 -4.91 6.43 -4.23
C THR A 48 -5.37 6.96 -2.85
N PRO A 49 -6.67 7.18 -2.62
CA PRO A 49 -7.74 7.11 -3.61
C PRO A 49 -7.70 8.29 -4.59
N TYR A 50 -7.97 8.03 -5.87
CA TYR A 50 -7.97 9.04 -6.92
C TYR A 50 -9.28 9.03 -7.72
N LEU A 51 -9.88 10.20 -7.94
CA LEU A 51 -11.09 10.33 -8.74
C LEU A 51 -10.74 10.78 -10.16
N LEU A 52 -10.74 9.84 -11.09
CA LEU A 52 -10.48 10.08 -12.50
C LEU A 52 -11.77 10.50 -13.23
N SER A 53 -11.67 11.53 -14.06
CA SER A 53 -12.76 12.06 -14.89
C SER A 53 -12.35 12.00 -16.36
N VAL A 54 -13.13 11.30 -17.19
CA VAL A 54 -12.83 11.11 -18.61
C VAL A 54 -14.05 11.35 -19.49
N GLN A 55 -13.83 11.54 -20.79
CA GLN A 55 -14.94 11.55 -21.74
C GLN A 55 -15.51 10.13 -21.89
N GLU A 56 -16.82 10.02 -22.05
CA GLU A 56 -17.48 8.73 -22.24
C GLU A 56 -16.88 7.95 -23.43
N ASN A 57 -16.66 6.64 -23.24
CA ASN A 57 -16.01 5.71 -24.18
C ASN A 57 -14.51 5.97 -24.44
N GLU A 58 -13.83 6.77 -23.61
CA GLU A 58 -12.37 6.90 -23.66
C GLU A 58 -11.71 5.69 -22.98
N MET A 59 -10.73 5.10 -23.67
CA MET A 59 -9.87 4.06 -23.11
C MET A 59 -8.76 4.70 -22.28
N LYS A 60 -8.46 4.11 -21.13
CA LYS A 60 -7.35 4.50 -20.26
C LYS A 60 -6.47 3.31 -19.94
N GLU A 61 -5.16 3.52 -20.00
CA GLU A 61 -4.20 2.60 -19.44
C GLU A 61 -4.02 2.93 -17.96
N ILE A 62 -4.28 1.96 -17.08
CA ILE A 62 -4.06 2.09 -15.65
C ILE A 62 -3.07 1.00 -15.23
N SER A 63 -2.01 1.39 -14.53
CA SER A 63 -1.02 0.46 -14.02
C SER A 63 -0.61 0.74 -12.58
N VAL A 64 0.02 -0.24 -11.96
CA VAL A 64 0.56 -0.21 -10.60
C VAL A 64 1.89 -0.96 -10.58
N GLU A 65 2.82 -0.54 -9.75
CA GLU A 65 4.07 -1.29 -9.58
C GLU A 65 3.78 -2.63 -8.87
N PRO A 66 4.51 -3.71 -9.18
CA PRO A 66 4.29 -5.00 -8.52
C PRO A 66 4.52 -4.95 -7.00
N VAL A 67 5.44 -4.08 -6.55
CA VAL A 67 5.81 -3.93 -5.13
C VAL A 67 5.99 -2.45 -4.80
N HIS A 68 5.37 -2.01 -3.72
CA HIS A 68 5.54 -0.68 -3.14
C HIS A 68 6.28 -0.79 -1.81
N LEU A 69 7.34 0.00 -1.66
CA LEU A 69 8.11 0.10 -0.43
C LEU A 69 7.54 1.24 0.40
N LEU A 70 7.00 0.91 1.57
CA LEU A 70 6.33 1.84 2.47
C LEU A 70 7.07 1.93 3.80
N ASP A 71 7.04 3.13 4.37
CA ASP A 71 7.52 3.45 5.71
C ASP A 71 6.27 3.84 6.52
N THR A 72 5.76 2.87 7.29
CA THR A 72 4.42 2.93 7.89
C THR A 72 4.45 3.13 9.40
N CYS A 73 5.61 2.96 10.04
CA CYS A 73 5.80 3.08 11.46
C CYS A 73 6.96 4.02 11.81
N SER A 74 7.00 4.49 13.07
CA SER A 74 8.04 5.40 13.53
C SER A 74 9.11 4.76 14.42
N TRP A 75 8.98 3.47 14.72
CA TRP A 75 9.85 2.74 15.65
C TRP A 75 10.90 1.85 14.97
N ILE A 76 10.76 1.66 13.66
CA ILE A 76 11.75 1.03 12.80
C ILE A 76 12.24 2.13 11.85
N GLU A 77 13.55 2.27 11.69
CA GLU A 77 14.08 3.25 10.75
C GLU A 77 13.94 2.76 9.29
N GLY A 78 13.32 3.59 8.46
CA GLY A 78 13.17 3.39 7.03
C GLY A 78 12.08 2.39 6.66
N VAL A 79 12.14 1.86 5.43
CA VAL A 79 11.10 0.99 4.87
C VAL A 79 10.83 -0.21 5.79
N ASP A 80 9.58 -0.38 6.15
CA ASP A 80 9.12 -1.37 7.13
C ASP A 80 7.95 -2.23 6.64
N THR A 81 7.35 -1.86 5.51
CA THR A 81 6.22 -2.56 4.89
C THR A 81 6.42 -2.66 3.38
N LYS A 82 6.22 -3.85 2.82
CA LYS A 82 6.08 -4.03 1.37
C LYS A 82 4.64 -4.31 1.03
N ALA A 83 4.00 -3.46 0.24
CA ALA A 83 2.70 -3.77 -0.34
C ALA A 83 2.91 -4.42 -1.71
N ILE A 84 2.30 -5.59 -1.92
CA ILE A 84 2.54 -6.46 -3.08
C ILE A 84 1.23 -6.56 -3.87
N PHE A 85 1.25 -6.15 -5.13
CA PHE A 85 0.05 -6.22 -5.96
C PHE A 85 -0.36 -7.67 -6.25
N LEU A 86 -1.64 -7.97 -6.01
CA LEU A 86 -2.24 -9.26 -6.33
C LEU A 86 -3.10 -9.17 -7.58
N GLU A 87 -4.11 -8.29 -7.54
CA GLU A 87 -5.07 -8.14 -8.63
C GLU A 87 -5.81 -6.81 -8.58
N TRP A 88 -6.37 -6.44 -9.72
CA TRP A 88 -7.44 -5.46 -9.83
C TRP A 88 -8.78 -6.10 -9.51
N SER A 89 -9.67 -5.34 -8.86
CA SER A 89 -11.06 -5.68 -8.61
C SER A 89 -11.99 -4.48 -8.88
N GLY A 90 -13.31 -4.73 -8.92
CA GLY A 90 -14.32 -3.72 -9.25
C GLY A 90 -14.68 -3.70 -10.73
N LEU A 91 -14.31 -2.65 -11.46
CA LEU A 91 -14.61 -2.46 -12.89
C LEU A 91 -14.06 -3.59 -13.77
N VAL A 92 -12.92 -4.16 -13.38
CA VAL A 92 -12.29 -5.33 -14.00
C VAL A 92 -11.75 -6.25 -12.90
N SER A 93 -11.61 -7.54 -13.22
CA SER A 93 -10.81 -8.49 -12.43
C SER A 93 -9.63 -8.95 -13.28
N SER A 94 -8.41 -8.69 -12.82
CA SER A 94 -7.17 -8.96 -13.56
C SER A 94 -5.96 -9.03 -12.63
N SER A 95 -5.14 -10.07 -12.76
CA SER A 95 -3.84 -10.17 -12.08
C SER A 95 -2.70 -9.47 -12.82
N ALA A 96 -2.96 -8.86 -13.98
CA ALA A 96 -1.95 -8.07 -14.69
C ALA A 96 -1.79 -6.71 -14.00
N THR A 97 -0.54 -6.26 -13.82
CA THR A 97 -0.23 -4.96 -13.22
C THR A 97 -0.69 -3.78 -14.07
N THR A 98 -0.94 -4.00 -15.36
CA THR A 98 -1.49 -3.01 -16.30
C THR A 98 -2.82 -3.51 -16.88
N VAL A 99 -3.80 -2.61 -16.95
CA VAL A 99 -5.12 -2.84 -17.57
C VAL A 99 -5.49 -1.67 -18.49
N GLU A 100 -6.10 -1.98 -19.62
CA GLU A 100 -6.67 -0.99 -20.53
C GLU A 100 -8.20 -1.02 -20.39
N LEU A 101 -8.80 0.10 -19.98
CA LEU A 101 -10.19 0.14 -19.53
C LEU A 101 -11.00 1.23 -20.22
N GLU A 102 -12.21 0.86 -20.66
CA GLU A 102 -13.25 1.81 -21.00
C GLU A 102 -13.95 2.28 -19.71
N ILE A 103 -13.88 3.57 -19.42
CA ILE A 103 -14.38 4.09 -18.14
C ILE A 103 -15.91 4.23 -18.16
N LYS A 104 -16.56 3.44 -17.30
CA LYS A 104 -18.00 3.49 -17.07
C LYS A 104 -18.33 4.38 -15.88
N ASN A 105 -19.22 5.34 -16.08
CA ASN A 105 -19.57 6.34 -15.06
C ASN A 105 -20.02 5.71 -13.73
N GLY A 106 -19.42 6.14 -12.63
CA GLY A 106 -19.77 5.70 -11.27
C GLY A 106 -19.19 4.34 -10.87
N SER A 107 -18.21 3.84 -11.60
CA SER A 107 -17.51 2.59 -11.26
C SER A 107 -16.36 2.82 -10.29
N GLU A 108 -15.89 1.74 -9.66
CA GLU A 108 -14.66 1.72 -8.86
C GLU A 108 -13.66 0.74 -9.46
N LEU A 109 -12.38 1.05 -9.35
CA LEU A 109 -11.27 0.14 -9.62
C LEU A 109 -10.41 0.06 -8.36
N ILE A 110 -10.14 -1.16 -7.90
CA ILE A 110 -9.45 -1.39 -6.63
C ILE A 110 -8.20 -2.23 -6.90
N ALA A 111 -7.02 -1.71 -6.56
CA ALA A 111 -5.81 -2.52 -6.45
C ALA A 111 -5.86 -3.30 -5.13
N ILE A 112 -5.94 -4.61 -5.21
CA ILE A 112 -5.87 -5.52 -4.06
C ILE A 112 -4.40 -5.88 -3.84
N LEU A 113 -3.92 -5.61 -2.63
CA LEU A 113 -2.53 -5.78 -2.24
C LEU A 113 -2.43 -6.80 -1.11
N ASP A 114 -1.43 -7.67 -1.18
CA ASP A 114 -0.88 -8.38 -0.04
C ASP A 114 0.20 -7.51 0.62
N PHE A 115 0.73 -7.94 1.76
CA PHE A 115 1.87 -7.24 2.37
C PHE A 115 2.79 -8.13 3.18
N GLU A 116 4.04 -7.68 3.23
CA GLU A 116 5.06 -8.16 4.16
C GLU A 116 5.40 -7.05 5.15
N ASN A 117 5.60 -7.42 6.41
CA ASN A 117 6.03 -6.53 7.49
C ASN A 117 7.46 -6.86 7.90
N ARG A 118 8.22 -5.84 8.27
CA ARG A 118 9.59 -5.99 8.78
C ARG A 118 9.57 -6.33 10.27
N LEU A 119 10.32 -7.37 10.64
CA LEU A 119 10.75 -7.64 12.00
C LEU A 119 12.18 -7.13 12.17
N GLU A 120 12.40 -6.31 13.18
CA GLU A 120 13.73 -5.94 13.67
C GLU A 120 13.94 -6.55 15.06
N TYR A 121 14.94 -7.42 15.17
CA TYR A 121 15.30 -8.09 16.42
C TYR A 121 16.55 -7.46 17.02
N VAL A 122 16.47 -7.13 18.30
CA VAL A 122 17.57 -6.53 19.07
C VAL A 122 17.74 -7.28 20.39
N GLU A 123 18.98 -7.48 20.80
CA GLU A 123 19.33 -7.93 22.16
C GLU A 123 19.78 -6.72 22.96
N ASN A 124 19.15 -6.48 24.11
CA ASN A 124 19.47 -5.38 24.99
C ASN A 124 20.17 -5.90 26.25
N PHE A 125 21.37 -5.39 26.51
CA PHE A 125 22.18 -5.67 27.68
C PHE A 125 22.33 -4.40 28.52
N GLY A 126 21.20 -3.75 28.86
CA GLY A 126 21.19 -2.48 29.57
C GLY A 126 21.46 -1.30 28.64
N GLU A 127 22.68 -0.73 28.69
CA GLU A 127 23.06 0.42 27.85
C GLU A 127 23.50 0.04 26.43
N GLU A 128 23.65 -1.26 26.15
CA GLU A 128 24.07 -1.79 24.85
C GLU A 128 22.91 -2.50 24.14
N ASP A 129 22.72 -2.14 22.86
CA ASP A 129 21.80 -2.80 21.94
C ASP A 129 22.61 -3.48 20.83
N ILE A 130 22.31 -4.76 20.57
CA ILE A 130 22.90 -5.55 19.49
C ILE A 130 21.80 -5.97 18.53
N SER A 131 21.81 -5.41 17.31
CA SER A 131 20.92 -5.84 16.23
C SER A 131 21.31 -7.23 15.73
N ARG A 132 20.29 -8.10 15.54
CA ARG A 132 20.47 -9.46 15.02
C ARG A 132 19.86 -9.58 13.64
N ASP A 133 20.67 -9.31 12.62
CA ASP A 133 20.26 -9.39 11.21
C ASP A 133 19.87 -10.81 10.79
N ASP A 134 20.38 -11.84 11.47
CA ASP A 134 20.06 -13.26 11.24
C ASP A 134 18.65 -13.65 11.73
N LEU A 135 18.09 -12.87 12.66
CA LEU A 135 16.74 -13.05 13.21
C LEU A 135 15.76 -11.97 12.73
N SER A 136 16.26 -10.93 12.07
CA SER A 136 15.47 -9.86 11.47
C SER A 136 15.11 -10.19 10.02
N GLY A 137 14.03 -9.59 9.50
CA GLY A 137 13.64 -9.87 8.12
C GLY A 137 12.26 -9.38 7.73
N TRP A 138 11.83 -9.83 6.56
CA TRP A 138 10.51 -9.57 5.98
C TRP A 138 9.65 -10.82 6.09
N PHE A 139 8.43 -10.65 6.58
CA PHE A 139 7.51 -11.74 6.86
C PHE A 139 6.13 -11.39 6.36
N SER A 140 5.39 -12.39 5.86
CA SER A 140 4.05 -12.14 5.32
C SER A 140 3.08 -11.69 6.42
N ALA A 141 2.08 -10.89 6.05
CA ALA A 141 1.01 -10.49 6.94
C ALA A 141 0.35 -11.71 7.62
N GLY A 142 0.25 -11.69 8.95
CA GLY A 142 -0.34 -12.78 9.72
C GLY A 142 0.57 -14.01 9.93
N GLU A 143 1.80 -14.00 9.41
CA GLU A 143 2.78 -15.04 9.71
C GLU A 143 3.12 -15.07 11.21
N CYS A 144 3.20 -16.26 11.79
CA CYS A 144 3.60 -16.45 13.18
C CYS A 144 5.08 -16.82 13.25
N ILE A 145 5.86 -16.02 13.96
CA ILE A 145 7.30 -16.22 14.18
C ILE A 145 7.50 -16.67 15.61
N GLU A 146 8.24 -17.76 15.78
CA GLU A 146 8.63 -18.31 17.08
C GLU A 146 10.12 -18.04 17.30
N LEU A 147 10.46 -17.35 18.39
CA LEU A 147 11.83 -16.98 18.75
C LEU A 147 12.14 -17.38 20.18
N THR A 148 13.37 -17.85 20.39
CA THR A 148 13.88 -18.20 21.72
C THR A 148 15.08 -17.31 22.03
N ALA A 149 15.02 -16.60 23.15
CA ALA A 149 16.13 -15.81 23.65
C ALA A 149 17.35 -16.72 23.89
N GLU A 150 18.51 -16.31 23.41
CA GLU A 150 19.77 -17.01 23.61
C GLU A 150 20.23 -16.91 25.07
N SER A 151 21.11 -17.84 25.48
CA SER A 151 21.70 -17.82 26.82
C SER A 151 23.10 -17.24 26.73
N TYR A 152 23.38 -16.24 27.55
CA TYR A 152 24.70 -15.60 27.63
C TYR A 152 25.31 -15.80 29.01
N GLU A 153 26.61 -16.09 29.07
CA GLU A 153 27.33 -16.22 30.34
C GLU A 153 27.41 -14.86 31.02
N GLY A 154 27.09 -14.81 32.33
CA GLY A 154 27.08 -13.57 33.11
C GLY A 154 25.81 -12.71 32.95
N TYR A 155 24.81 -13.19 32.23
CA TYR A 155 23.53 -12.49 32.04
C TYR A 155 22.33 -13.39 32.25
N SER A 156 21.26 -12.81 32.78
CA SER A 156 19.96 -13.44 32.94
C SER A 156 18.94 -12.80 32.03
N PHE A 157 18.17 -13.62 31.30
CA PHE A 157 17.06 -13.13 30.48
C PHE A 157 15.99 -12.50 31.38
N ALA A 158 15.74 -11.20 31.18
CA ALA A 158 14.82 -10.40 31.97
C ALA A 158 13.40 -10.42 31.39
N GLY A 159 13.29 -10.47 30.06
CA GLY A 159 12.02 -10.55 29.36
C GLY A 159 12.06 -9.98 27.95
N TRP A 160 10.91 -9.99 27.30
CA TRP A 160 10.70 -9.39 25.99
C TRP A 160 10.12 -7.98 26.09
N GLU A 161 10.56 -7.08 25.21
CA GLU A 161 9.85 -5.86 24.86
C GLU A 161 9.42 -5.94 23.39
N VAL A 162 8.16 -5.62 23.13
CA VAL A 162 7.56 -5.71 21.80
C VAL A 162 6.94 -4.36 21.48
N GLN A 163 7.37 -3.76 20.38
CA GLN A 163 6.80 -2.54 19.85
C GLN A 163 6.12 -2.79 18.50
N THR A 164 4.83 -2.44 18.44
CA THR A 164 3.92 -2.55 17.29
C THR A 164 3.06 -1.29 17.18
N GLU A 165 2.22 -1.21 16.14
CA GLU A 165 1.28 -0.08 15.98
C GLU A 165 0.32 0.06 17.15
N LYS A 166 -0.19 -1.07 17.64
CA LYS A 166 -1.23 -1.08 18.67
C LYS A 166 -0.64 -0.88 20.05
N MET A 167 0.61 -1.31 20.27
CA MET A 167 1.15 -1.50 21.61
C MET A 167 2.68 -1.37 21.67
N LEU A 168 3.15 -0.71 22.72
CA LEU A 168 4.47 -0.96 23.31
C LEU A 168 4.23 -1.78 24.58
N GLU A 169 4.61 -3.05 24.56
CA GLU A 169 4.51 -3.94 25.73
C GLU A 169 5.91 -4.27 26.24
N THR A 170 6.17 -4.01 27.52
CA THR A 170 7.43 -4.34 28.18
C THR A 170 7.22 -5.43 29.22
N GLY A 171 8.22 -6.31 29.38
CA GLY A 171 8.17 -7.40 30.36
C GLY A 171 7.12 -8.47 30.06
N LEU A 172 6.82 -8.71 28.77
CA LEU A 172 5.72 -9.55 28.31
C LEU A 172 5.77 -10.99 28.83
N SER A 173 6.97 -11.51 28.98
CA SER A 173 7.19 -12.83 29.55
C SER A 173 8.62 -12.95 30.07
N SER A 174 8.78 -13.56 31.25
CA SER A 174 10.09 -14.05 31.72
C SER A 174 10.46 -15.40 31.12
N THR A 175 9.66 -15.92 30.16
CA THR A 175 9.99 -17.14 29.42
C THR A 175 10.84 -16.78 28.20
N PRO A 176 11.96 -17.51 27.97
CA PRO A 176 12.80 -17.28 26.79
C PRO A 176 12.08 -17.48 25.45
N LEU A 177 10.98 -18.24 25.40
CA LEU A 177 10.20 -18.44 24.18
C LEU A 177 9.14 -17.35 24.01
N ILE A 178 9.05 -16.77 22.81
CA ILE A 178 7.98 -15.86 22.38
C ILE A 178 7.44 -16.26 21.01
N VAL A 179 6.14 -16.03 20.79
CA VAL A 179 5.48 -16.15 19.49
C VAL A 179 4.86 -14.80 19.16
N ILE A 180 5.22 -14.25 18.00
CA ILE A 180 4.67 -12.99 17.48
C ILE A 180 3.92 -13.25 16.17
N THR A 181 2.85 -12.50 15.92
CA THR A 181 2.13 -12.52 14.64
C THR A 181 2.42 -11.23 13.89
N MET A 182 2.87 -11.34 12.65
CA MET A 182 3.32 -10.22 11.82
C MET A 182 2.18 -9.47 11.14
N GLU A 183 1.32 -8.84 11.95
CA GLU A 183 0.22 -8.00 11.44
C GLU A 183 0.68 -6.59 11.05
N THR A 184 1.70 -6.08 11.73
CA THR A 184 2.35 -4.78 11.47
C THR A 184 3.86 -4.96 11.57
N PRO A 185 4.68 -3.95 11.21
CA PRO A 185 6.10 -3.99 11.53
C PRO A 185 6.32 -4.13 13.04
N VAL A 186 7.34 -4.89 13.43
CA VAL A 186 7.63 -5.26 14.82
C VAL A 186 9.08 -4.95 15.16
N LEU A 187 9.31 -4.15 16.21
CA LEU A 187 10.60 -4.10 16.89
C LEU A 187 10.51 -5.00 18.13
N LEU A 188 11.30 -6.08 18.13
CA LEU A 188 11.35 -7.07 19.20
C LEU A 188 12.70 -6.98 19.91
N ARG A 189 12.67 -6.82 21.23
CA ARG A 189 13.86 -6.74 22.09
C ARG A 189 13.89 -7.86 23.11
N ALA A 190 14.94 -8.67 23.09
CA ALA A 190 15.29 -9.56 24.20
C ALA A 190 16.10 -8.77 25.23
N VAL A 191 15.58 -8.59 26.44
CA VAL A 191 16.24 -7.82 27.49
C VAL A 191 16.97 -8.76 28.45
N TYR A 192 18.22 -8.42 28.76
CA TYR A 192 19.07 -9.17 29.68
C TYR A 192 19.58 -8.26 30.81
N ASN A 193 19.66 -8.82 32.02
CA ASN A 193 20.29 -8.19 33.17
C ASN A 193 21.61 -8.88 33.49
N GLU A 194 22.66 -8.10 33.74
CA GLU A 194 23.92 -8.63 34.29
C GLU A 194 23.65 -9.42 35.58
N GLU A 195 24.21 -10.62 35.67
CA GLU A 195 24.23 -11.37 36.92
C GLU A 195 25.30 -10.73 37.82
N GLY A 196 24.88 -10.16 38.95
CA GLY A 196 25.82 -9.52 39.87
C GLY A 196 26.90 -10.51 40.35
N GLU A 197 28.17 -10.10 40.31
CA GLU A 197 29.23 -10.75 41.08
C GLU A 197 28.84 -10.70 42.57
N ILE A 198 28.46 -11.84 43.13
CA ILE A 198 28.23 -12.04 44.57
C ILE A 198 29.51 -11.88 45.39
#